data_AF-A0AA90UTG0-F1
#
_entry.id   AF-A0AA90UTG0-F1
#
_cell.length_a   1.000
_cell.length_b   1.000
_cell.length_c   1.000
_cell.angle_alpha   90.00
_cell.angle_beta   90.00
_cell.angle_gamma   90.00
#
_symmetry.space_group_name_H-M   'P 1'
#
loop_
_entity.id
_entity.type
_entity.pdbx_description
1 polymer ?
#
loop_
_entity_poly.entity_id
_entity_poly.type
_entity_poly.pdbx_seq_one_letter_code
_entity_poly.pdbx_strand_id
1 'polypeptide(L)'
;MNDRKLPVGIQSFEKIRKGGYLYVDKTDIIWQLANRNKTYNYLSRPRRFGKSLLVDTLEAYFLGKKELFEGLKIMQMEKEWVKRPVIRLDMSRAGAEPETLRSYLDITFDRLEKEYDITPKPTAKLADRFDGIIQTSYEQTGQQVAILIDEYDSPLQHSWKTPHHEACTDIYREVFAILKADDKYEKFVFITGITKFTQISLFSVLNNLSNISFDSEYAALCGITKDELLSDFKSEINRLATKKGWTFDEAVVQLTAFYDGYHFSHENMVDIFNPFSLINALADSSLKNYWASSGATSLLPKFVDDMEIRLKDFEKCPIDSDTLETSDVTGGGAELFLYQSGYLTIKGYMEGIYLLGIPNYEVRKALYKIVLPALTLKSNAIVISTQNMLLYSLKIGDLPEAMKCLKALIADVPYSNKKLASMDMEERYRLILSTIFNAIGCRVEVEKMISTGRIDMVLETNNFIYVLELKLSNNGGIDAAAEQIKARQYAEPFKADKRKVIAIAIELDDSGKGLVDWKEV
;
A
#
# COMPACT_ATOMS: atom_id res chain seq x y z
N MET A 1 -23.50 24.79 -6.51
CA MET A 1 -22.14 24.28 -6.77
C MET A 1 -21.40 24.36 -5.46
N ASN A 2 -21.08 23.22 -4.84
CA ASN A 2 -20.37 23.19 -3.56
C ASN A 2 -18.90 22.90 -3.87
N ASP A 3 -18.09 23.95 -3.99
CA ASP A 3 -16.68 23.85 -4.40
C ASP A 3 -15.80 23.70 -3.16
N ARG A 4 -16.01 22.60 -2.42
CA ARG A 4 -15.22 22.28 -1.22
C ARG A 4 -13.80 21.92 -1.64
N LYS A 5 -12.81 22.45 -0.92
CA LYS A 5 -11.39 22.17 -1.18
C LYS A 5 -11.01 20.81 -0.60
N LEU A 6 -10.50 19.91 -1.43
CA LEU A 6 -9.97 18.63 -0.98
C LEU A 6 -8.46 18.74 -0.70
N PRO A 7 -7.93 18.09 0.37
CA PRO A 7 -6.53 18.22 0.78
C PRO A 7 -5.59 17.33 -0.03
N VAL A 8 -5.63 17.43 -1.37
CA VAL A 8 -4.80 16.61 -2.27
C VAL A 8 -3.32 16.90 -2.01
N GLY A 9 -2.59 15.90 -1.47
CA GLY A 9 -1.15 16.00 -1.21
C GLY A 9 -0.77 16.93 -0.05
N ILE A 10 -1.74 17.44 0.72
CA ILE A 10 -1.46 18.30 1.88
C ILE A 10 -1.29 17.42 3.11
N GLN A 11 -0.10 17.50 3.73
CA GLN A 11 0.23 16.76 4.96
C GLN A 11 0.16 17.62 6.23
N SER A 12 0.03 18.94 6.09
CA SER A 12 -0.05 19.83 7.26
C SER A 12 -1.50 20.01 7.70
N PHE A 13 -1.77 19.60 8.94
CA PHE A 13 -3.03 19.82 9.63
C PHE A 13 -3.36 21.31 9.71
N GLU A 14 -2.39 22.15 10.08
CA GLU A 14 -2.58 23.59 10.15
C GLU A 14 -3.01 24.20 8.80
N LYS A 15 -2.38 23.78 7.69
CA LYS A 15 -2.78 24.23 6.35
C LYS A 15 -4.20 23.77 5.98
N ILE A 16 -4.58 22.55 6.34
CA ILE A 16 -5.92 22.02 6.09
C ILE A 16 -6.96 22.86 6.84
N ARG A 17 -6.75 23.08 8.14
CA ARG A 17 -7.68 23.81 9.00
C ARG A 17 -7.80 25.29 8.60
N LYS A 18 -6.68 26.00 8.48
CA LYS A 18 -6.67 27.43 8.09
C LYS A 18 -7.12 27.65 6.64
N GLY A 19 -6.88 26.70 5.74
CA GLY A 19 -7.24 26.80 4.33
C GLY A 19 -8.69 26.46 4.00
N GLY A 20 -9.47 25.99 4.99
CA GLY A 20 -10.85 25.52 4.80
C GLY A 20 -10.94 24.26 3.94
N TYR A 21 -9.93 23.39 4.00
CA TYR A 21 -9.95 22.10 3.33
C TYR A 21 -10.85 21.13 4.10
N LEU A 22 -11.48 20.19 3.38
CA LEU A 22 -12.19 19.09 3.98
C LEU A 22 -11.21 18.26 4.83
N TYR A 23 -11.60 18.02 6.08
CA TYR A 23 -10.85 17.19 7.03
C TYR A 23 -11.79 16.15 7.60
N VAL A 24 -11.42 14.88 7.44
CA VAL A 24 -12.15 13.74 8.05
C VAL A 24 -11.72 13.65 9.50
N ASP A 25 -12.67 13.83 10.41
CA ASP A 25 -12.37 14.04 11.82
C ASP A 25 -12.16 12.74 12.61
N LYS A 26 -10.89 12.50 12.96
CA LYS A 26 -10.41 11.38 13.79
C LYS A 26 -9.85 11.84 15.13
N THR A 27 -10.15 13.06 15.55
CA THR A 27 -9.50 13.68 16.71
C THR A 27 -9.92 13.07 18.04
N ASP A 28 -11.04 12.35 18.07
CA ASP A 28 -11.45 11.47 19.17
C ASP A 28 -10.46 10.32 19.39
N ILE A 29 -10.04 9.65 18.32
CA ILE A 29 -9.05 8.56 18.38
C ILE A 29 -7.68 9.12 18.77
N ILE A 30 -7.31 10.29 18.25
CA ILE A 30 -6.06 10.98 18.60
C ILE A 30 -6.02 11.32 20.09
N TRP A 31 -7.12 11.83 20.64
CA TRP A 31 -7.21 12.12 22.07
C TRP A 31 -7.05 10.86 22.92
N GLN A 32 -7.69 9.75 22.51
CA GLN A 32 -7.54 8.46 23.20
C GLN A 32 -6.10 7.97 23.17
N LEU A 33 -5.46 8.02 22.00
CA LEU A 33 -4.05 7.64 21.83
C LEU A 33 -3.12 8.47 22.73
N ALA A 34 -3.32 9.78 22.79
CA ALA A 34 -2.44 10.70 23.52
C ALA A 34 -2.62 10.65 25.05
N ASN A 35 -3.78 10.20 25.54
CA ASN A 35 -4.15 10.29 26.96
C ASN A 35 -4.35 8.95 27.67
N ARG A 36 -4.37 7.83 26.95
CA ARG A 36 -4.47 6.48 27.55
C ARG A 36 -3.08 5.90 27.88
N ASN A 37 -3.06 4.74 28.54
CA ASN A 37 -1.92 4.18 29.29
C ASN A 37 -0.62 3.85 28.52
N LYS A 38 -0.53 4.11 27.20
CA LYS A 38 0.65 3.76 26.39
C LYS A 38 1.48 5.02 26.12
N THR A 39 2.64 5.14 26.76
CA THR A 39 3.60 6.25 26.49
C THR A 39 4.29 6.05 25.15
N TYR A 40 4.79 4.84 24.87
CA TYR A 40 5.57 4.51 23.67
C TYR A 40 4.69 3.78 22.65
N ASN A 41 4.45 4.43 21.51
CA ASN A 41 3.52 3.95 20.50
C ASN A 41 4.21 3.83 19.14
N TYR A 42 4.05 2.67 18.51
CA TYR A 42 4.47 2.41 17.15
C TYR A 42 3.28 2.16 16.24
N LEU A 43 3.16 2.93 15.16
CA LEU A 43 2.15 2.75 14.12
C LEU A 43 2.81 2.52 12.77
N SER A 44 2.66 1.31 12.23
CA SER A 44 2.89 1.01 10.82
C SER A 44 1.58 1.12 10.04
N ARG A 45 1.63 1.91 8.97
CA ARG A 45 0.60 1.95 7.93
C ARG A 45 1.30 2.12 6.59
N PRO A 46 0.75 1.62 5.48
CA PRO A 46 1.37 1.80 4.17
C PRO A 46 1.59 3.27 3.80
N ARG A 47 2.43 3.52 2.78
CA ARG A 47 2.64 4.88 2.28
C ARG A 47 1.29 5.50 1.88
N ARG A 48 1.15 6.81 2.07
CA ARG A 48 -0.03 7.59 1.67
C ARG A 48 -1.34 7.26 2.40
N PHE A 49 -1.26 6.69 3.61
CA PHE A 49 -2.39 6.50 4.51
C PHE A 49 -2.66 7.66 5.49
N GLY A 50 -1.87 8.74 5.42
CA GLY A 50 -2.08 9.93 6.26
C GLY A 50 -1.24 9.95 7.55
N LYS A 51 -0.21 9.10 7.68
CA LYS A 51 0.71 9.07 8.84
C LYS A 51 1.31 10.44 9.17
N SER A 52 1.89 11.12 8.18
CA SER A 52 2.47 12.46 8.40
C SER A 52 1.44 13.52 8.79
N LEU A 53 0.19 13.40 8.30
CA LEU A 53 -0.91 14.27 8.74
C LEU A 53 -1.31 13.97 10.19
N LEU A 54 -1.32 12.70 10.58
CA LEU A 54 -1.52 12.30 11.98
C LEU A 54 -0.41 12.87 12.88
N VAL A 55 0.86 12.77 12.47
CA VAL A 55 1.99 13.37 13.21
C VAL A 55 1.83 14.88 13.34
N ASP A 56 1.46 15.59 12.26
CA ASP A 56 1.22 17.04 12.30
C ASP A 56 0.04 17.41 13.22
N THR A 57 -0.98 16.55 13.27
CA THR A 57 -2.14 16.74 14.15
C THR A 57 -1.77 16.52 15.62
N LEU A 58 -0.96 15.49 15.93
CA LEU A 58 -0.41 15.23 17.26
C LEU A 58 0.49 16.38 17.72
N GLU A 59 1.36 16.89 16.84
CA GLU A 59 2.20 18.06 17.13
C GLU A 59 1.33 19.29 17.46
N ALA A 60 0.32 19.59 16.66
CA ALA A 60 -0.60 20.70 16.93
C ALA A 60 -1.35 20.53 18.26
N TYR A 61 -1.75 19.30 18.60
CA TYR A 61 -2.41 18.98 19.86
C TYR A 61 -1.50 19.24 21.07
N PHE A 62 -0.28 18.69 21.07
CA PHE A 62 0.66 18.86 22.18
C PHE A 62 1.21 20.28 22.32
N LEU A 63 1.34 21.03 21.22
CA LEU A 63 1.66 22.46 21.27
C LEU A 63 0.48 23.32 21.78
N GLY A 64 -0.69 22.72 22.03
CA GLY A 64 -1.88 23.39 22.53
C GLY A 64 -2.48 24.40 21.55
N LYS A 65 -2.38 24.14 20.23
CA LYS A 65 -2.98 24.97 19.16
C LYS A 65 -4.49 24.76 19.06
N LYS A 66 -5.21 25.04 20.15
CA LYS A 66 -6.65 24.81 20.33
C LYS A 66 -7.51 25.31 19.17
N GLU A 67 -7.17 26.47 18.62
CA GLU A 67 -7.87 27.12 17.51
C GLU A 67 -7.95 26.25 16.26
N LEU A 68 -7.00 25.34 16.04
CA LEU A 68 -7.02 24.43 14.88
C LEU A 68 -8.06 23.32 15.03
N PHE A 69 -8.48 23.02 16.26
CA PHE A 69 -9.39 21.92 16.57
C PHE A 69 -10.85 22.36 16.73
N GLU A 70 -11.16 23.64 16.58
CA GLU A 70 -12.53 24.13 16.65
C GLU A 70 -13.46 23.38 15.69
N GLY A 71 -14.61 22.94 16.24
CA GLY A 71 -15.60 22.15 15.50
C GLY A 71 -15.26 20.67 15.32
N LEU A 72 -14.14 20.19 15.86
CA LEU A 72 -13.76 18.77 15.84
C LEU A 72 -14.16 18.06 17.14
N LYS A 73 -14.30 16.73 17.10
CA LYS A 73 -14.74 15.87 18.21
C LYS A 73 -13.89 16.04 19.47
N ILE A 74 -12.57 16.22 19.34
CA ILE A 74 -11.67 16.42 20.48
C ILE A 74 -12.06 17.61 21.36
N MET A 75 -12.75 18.62 20.83
CA MET A 75 -13.23 19.77 21.62
C MET A 75 -14.25 19.37 22.69
N GLN A 76 -14.89 18.21 22.55
CA GLN A 76 -15.81 17.66 23.55
C GLN A 76 -15.09 16.83 24.62
N MET A 77 -13.82 16.48 24.39
CA MET A 77 -13.03 15.57 25.22
C MET A 77 -11.91 16.31 25.97
N GLU A 78 -11.14 17.13 25.27
CA GLU A 78 -10.01 17.89 25.81
C GLU A 78 -10.47 19.20 26.47
N LYS A 79 -10.15 19.35 27.75
CA LYS A 79 -10.55 20.51 28.56
C LYS A 79 -9.38 21.41 28.95
N GLU A 80 -8.20 20.84 29.18
CA GLU A 80 -7.07 21.54 29.79
C GLU A 80 -6.18 22.21 28.74
N TRP A 81 -6.01 21.57 27.57
CA TRP A 81 -5.17 22.09 26.48
C TRP A 81 -3.76 22.47 26.95
N VAL A 82 -3.17 21.60 27.79
CA VAL A 82 -1.82 21.80 28.35
C VAL A 82 -0.79 21.86 27.22
N LYS A 83 -0.08 22.98 27.12
CA LYS A 83 1.03 23.14 26.18
C LYS A 83 2.23 22.34 26.65
N ARG A 84 2.79 21.51 25.77
CA ARG A 84 3.97 20.68 26.04
C ARG A 84 5.06 20.96 25.01
N PRO A 85 6.35 20.84 25.40
CA PRO A 85 7.43 20.83 24.43
C PRO A 85 7.27 19.63 23.49
N VAL A 86 7.54 19.85 22.20
CA VAL A 86 7.46 18.82 21.16
C VAL A 86 8.79 18.69 20.45
N ILE A 87 9.32 17.47 20.36
CA ILE A 87 10.48 17.16 19.53
C ILE A 87 10.00 16.33 18.35
N ARG A 88 10.16 16.88 17.13
CA ARG A 88 9.78 16.21 15.88
C ARG A 88 11.01 15.84 15.06
N LEU A 89 11.13 14.56 14.72
CA LEU A 89 12.15 14.02 13.81
C LEU A 89 11.46 13.46 12.56
N ASP A 90 11.65 14.12 11.41
CA ASP A 90 11.22 13.63 10.11
C ASP A 90 12.37 12.91 9.40
N MET A 91 12.44 11.60 9.58
CA MET A 91 13.57 10.79 9.10
C MET A 91 13.55 10.61 7.58
N SER A 92 12.48 11.03 6.88
CA SER A 92 12.48 11.08 5.41
C SER A 92 13.46 12.12 4.85
N ARG A 93 13.87 13.09 5.66
CA ARG A 93 14.86 14.12 5.32
C ARG A 93 16.30 13.69 5.59
N ALA A 94 16.50 12.57 6.28
CA ALA A 94 17.81 11.97 6.45
C ALA A 94 18.22 11.18 5.19
N GLY A 95 19.51 11.15 4.90
CA GLY A 95 20.03 10.30 3.83
C GLY A 95 20.23 8.84 4.27
N ALA A 96 20.66 8.02 3.31
CA ALA A 96 20.87 6.58 3.50
C ALA A 96 22.34 6.20 3.79
N GLU A 97 23.20 7.20 3.96
CA GLU A 97 24.61 7.05 4.31
C GLU A 97 24.86 7.61 5.72
N PRO A 98 25.80 7.05 6.51
CA PRO A 98 26.02 7.44 7.90
C PRO A 98 26.27 8.94 8.08
N GLU A 99 27.04 9.54 7.17
CA GLU A 99 27.40 10.94 7.19
C GLU A 99 26.17 11.83 6.96
N THR A 100 25.33 11.48 5.99
CA THR A 100 24.09 12.22 5.69
C THR A 100 23.04 12.09 6.80
N LEU A 101 22.94 10.92 7.42
CA LEU A 101 22.07 10.68 8.57
C LEU A 101 22.55 11.47 9.80
N ARG A 102 23.85 11.42 10.12
CA ARG A 102 24.45 12.21 11.21
C ARG A 102 24.26 13.70 10.96
N SER A 103 24.47 14.18 9.73
CA SER A 103 24.29 15.59 9.37
C SER A 103 22.86 16.07 9.57
N TYR A 104 21.86 15.26 9.20
CA TYR A 104 20.46 15.61 9.44
C TYR A 104 20.15 15.75 10.94
N LEU A 105 20.61 14.79 11.76
CA LEU A 105 20.41 14.82 13.21
C LEU A 105 21.16 15.99 13.84
N ASP A 106 22.40 16.24 13.42
CA ASP A 106 23.23 17.36 13.88
C ASP A 106 22.55 18.73 13.68
N ILE A 107 22.03 18.97 12.47
CA ILE A 107 21.29 20.21 12.12
C ILE A 107 19.98 20.30 12.90
N THR A 108 19.28 19.18 13.06
CA THR A 108 18.00 19.14 13.78
C THR A 108 18.21 19.44 15.26
N PHE A 109 19.24 18.86 15.88
CA PHE A 109 19.60 19.09 17.27
C PHE A 109 20.13 20.50 17.49
N ASP A 110 20.94 21.06 16.57
CA ASP A 110 21.39 22.46 16.66
C ASP A 110 20.20 23.45 16.69
N ARG A 111 19.14 23.17 15.91
CA ARG A 111 17.91 23.98 15.95
C ARG A 111 17.20 23.88 17.31
N LEU A 112 17.07 22.67 17.85
CA LEU A 112 16.40 22.44 19.15
C LEU A 112 17.22 23.01 20.30
N GLU A 113 18.53 22.86 20.26
CA GLU A 113 19.46 23.46 21.23
C GLU A 113 19.33 24.98 21.24
N LYS A 114 19.24 25.63 20.07
CA LYS A 114 18.94 27.08 19.99
C LYS A 114 17.57 27.44 20.54
N GLU A 115 16.56 26.60 20.33
CA GLU A 115 15.20 26.82 20.83
C GLU A 115 15.14 26.80 22.37
N TYR A 116 15.94 25.93 23.00
CA TYR A 116 16.00 25.77 24.46
C TYR A 116 17.25 26.40 25.10
N ASP A 117 17.97 27.27 24.38
CA ASP A 117 19.19 27.97 24.85
C ASP A 117 20.27 27.03 25.43
N ILE A 118 20.48 25.88 24.78
CA ILE A 118 21.46 24.87 25.15
C ILE A 118 22.75 25.13 24.39
N THR A 119 23.88 25.19 25.11
CA THR A 119 25.22 25.17 24.51
C THR A 119 25.87 23.80 24.77
N PRO A 120 25.81 22.86 23.81
CA PRO A 120 26.42 21.55 23.99
C PRO A 120 27.95 21.68 24.08
N LYS A 121 28.59 20.74 24.79
CA LYS A 121 30.05 20.67 24.80
C LYS A 121 30.56 20.35 23.39
N PRO A 122 31.72 20.88 22.95
CA PRO A 122 32.26 20.57 21.62
C PRO A 122 32.51 19.07 21.35
N THR A 123 32.65 18.26 22.41
CA THR A 123 32.85 16.81 22.33
C THR A 123 31.55 16.00 22.41
N ALA A 124 30.40 16.65 22.61
CA ALA A 124 29.11 15.99 22.79
C ALA A 124 28.74 15.19 21.54
N LYS A 125 28.27 13.96 21.75
CA LYS A 125 27.75 13.08 20.70
C LYS A 125 26.26 13.29 20.51
N LEU A 126 25.67 12.64 19.50
CA LEU A 126 24.25 12.82 19.20
C LEU A 126 23.36 12.38 20.38
N ALA A 127 23.74 11.30 21.07
CA ALA A 127 23.06 10.83 22.27
C ALA A 127 23.08 11.89 23.39
N ASP A 128 24.26 12.44 23.73
CA ASP A 128 24.41 13.45 24.79
C ASP A 128 23.58 14.71 24.49
N ARG A 129 23.54 15.11 23.22
CA ARG A 129 22.77 16.28 22.77
C ARG A 129 21.27 16.03 22.87
N PHE A 130 20.82 14.85 22.44
CA PHE A 130 19.39 14.51 22.49
C PHE A 130 18.87 14.41 23.92
N ASP A 131 19.64 13.78 24.82
CA ASP A 131 19.39 13.77 26.26
C ASP A 131 19.27 15.19 26.81
N GLY A 132 20.27 16.04 26.56
CA GLY A 132 20.25 17.44 26.99
C GLY A 132 19.02 18.22 26.50
N ILE A 133 18.60 18.02 25.24
CA ILE A 133 17.38 18.64 24.69
C ILE A 133 16.13 18.20 25.45
N ILE A 134 15.96 16.90 25.70
CA ILE A 134 14.79 16.38 26.42
C ILE A 134 14.76 16.91 27.85
N GLN A 135 15.86 16.79 28.60
CA GLN A 135 15.92 17.20 29.99
C GLN A 135 15.70 18.71 30.14
N THR A 136 16.42 19.53 29.36
CA THR A 136 16.30 20.99 29.46
C THR A 136 14.93 21.50 29.02
N SER A 137 14.32 20.91 27.99
CA SER A 137 12.96 21.30 27.58
C SER A 137 11.92 21.00 28.67
N TYR A 138 12.06 19.88 29.39
CA TYR A 138 11.25 19.58 30.58
C TYR A 138 11.51 20.58 31.71
N GLU A 139 12.77 20.85 32.05
CA GLU A 139 13.16 21.76 33.14
C GLU A 139 12.66 23.18 32.93
N GLN A 140 12.73 23.69 31.69
CA GLN A 140 12.28 25.05 31.36
C GLN A 140 10.76 25.20 31.33
N THR A 141 10.04 24.18 30.86
CA THR A 141 8.58 24.25 30.69
C THR A 141 7.80 23.71 31.88
N GLY A 142 8.44 22.88 32.72
CA GLY A 142 7.79 22.10 33.76
C GLY A 142 6.84 21.03 33.22
N GLN A 143 6.90 20.73 31.92
CA GLN A 143 5.99 19.81 31.23
C GLN A 143 6.77 18.69 30.56
N GLN A 144 6.29 17.46 30.73
CA GLN A 144 6.81 16.30 30.02
C GLN A 144 6.68 16.46 28.48
N VAL A 145 7.69 15.99 27.76
CA VAL A 145 7.93 16.19 26.33
C VAL A 145 7.15 15.20 25.47
N ALA A 146 6.58 15.66 24.37
CA ALA A 146 6.05 14.77 23.33
C ALA A 146 7.10 14.59 22.21
N ILE A 147 7.46 13.35 21.90
CA ILE A 147 8.47 13.00 20.89
C ILE A 147 7.77 12.32 19.72
N LEU A 148 7.92 12.88 18.53
CA LEU A 148 7.25 12.42 17.30
C LEU A 148 8.29 12.09 16.23
N ILE A 149 8.34 10.83 15.81
CA ILE A 149 9.30 10.31 14.82
C ILE A 149 8.53 9.83 13.59
N ASP A 150 8.61 10.59 12.50
CA ASP A 150 7.95 10.29 11.22
C ASP A 150 8.93 9.61 10.25
N GLU A 151 8.38 8.70 9.43
CA GLU A 151 9.11 7.86 8.44
C GLU A 151 10.43 7.29 8.99
N TYR A 152 10.39 6.79 10.24
CA TYR A 152 11.59 6.35 10.99
C TYR A 152 12.42 5.29 10.25
N ASP A 153 11.79 4.51 9.38
CA ASP A 153 12.36 3.43 8.62
C ASP A 153 13.05 3.89 7.33
N SER A 154 12.85 5.14 6.90
CA SER A 154 13.31 5.61 5.59
C SER A 154 14.83 5.44 5.35
N PRO A 155 15.74 5.91 6.22
CA PRO A 155 17.18 5.69 6.04
C PRO A 155 17.57 4.20 6.00
N LEU A 156 16.85 3.38 6.75
CA LEU A 156 17.14 1.95 6.92
C LEU A 156 16.68 1.14 5.71
N GLN A 157 15.53 1.49 5.13
CA GLN A 157 15.06 0.93 3.85
C GLN A 157 16.03 1.22 2.71
N HIS A 158 16.50 2.45 2.62
CA HIS A 158 17.36 2.87 1.51
C HIS A 158 18.77 2.28 1.64
N SER A 159 19.30 2.21 2.87
CA SER A 159 20.60 1.58 3.16
C SER A 159 20.55 0.05 3.15
N TRP A 160 19.37 -0.59 3.21
CA TRP A 160 19.25 -2.06 3.16
C TRP A 160 19.96 -2.65 1.93
N LYS A 161 20.70 -3.75 2.16
CA LYS A 161 21.59 -4.42 1.19
C LYS A 161 22.69 -3.49 0.61
N THR A 162 23.12 -2.47 1.35
CA THR A 162 24.30 -1.64 1.02
C THR A 162 25.36 -1.76 2.13
N PRO A 163 26.63 -1.41 1.86
CA PRO A 163 27.68 -1.40 2.89
C PRO A 163 27.41 -0.44 4.06
N HIS A 164 26.50 0.52 3.88
CA HIS A 164 26.20 1.57 4.86
C HIS A 164 25.18 1.13 5.92
N HIS A 165 24.49 0.00 5.74
CA HIS A 165 23.34 -0.36 6.59
C HIS A 165 23.69 -0.49 8.08
N GLU A 166 24.79 -1.17 8.41
CA GLU A 166 25.18 -1.36 9.82
C GLU A 166 25.56 -0.03 10.47
N ALA A 167 26.32 0.81 9.78
CA ALA A 167 26.72 2.11 10.29
C ALA A 167 25.53 3.08 10.46
N CYS A 168 24.52 3.03 9.57
CA CYS A 168 23.27 3.75 9.75
C CYS A 168 22.48 3.21 10.95
N THR A 169 22.46 1.88 11.12
CA THR A 169 21.83 1.19 12.25
C THR A 169 22.47 1.60 13.58
N ASP A 170 23.80 1.70 13.65
CA ASP A 170 24.51 2.13 14.86
C ASP A 170 24.15 3.55 15.30
N ILE A 171 23.93 4.47 14.35
CA ILE A 171 23.46 5.84 14.66
C ILE A 171 22.06 5.81 15.30
N TYR A 172 21.18 4.93 14.81
CA TYR A 172 19.85 4.74 15.41
C TYR A 172 19.96 4.19 16.83
N ARG A 173 20.81 3.17 17.06
CA ARG A 173 21.06 2.61 18.40
C ARG A 173 21.58 3.69 19.35
N GLU A 174 22.54 4.51 18.90
CA GLU A 174 23.13 5.62 19.65
C GLU A 174 22.06 6.62 20.11
N VAL A 175 21.24 7.13 19.18
CA VAL A 175 20.29 8.23 19.47
C VAL A 175 19.04 7.73 20.20
N PHE A 176 18.45 6.61 19.77
CA PHE A 176 17.18 6.15 20.33
C PHE A 176 17.33 5.38 21.65
N ALA A 177 18.56 5.08 22.08
CA ALA A 177 18.86 4.66 23.46
C ALA A 177 18.35 5.66 24.51
N ILE A 178 18.39 6.96 24.19
CA ILE A 178 17.97 8.03 25.09
C ILE A 178 16.48 7.96 25.42
N LEU A 179 15.64 7.55 24.48
CA LEU A 179 14.19 7.41 24.71
C LEU A 179 13.86 6.46 25.86
N LYS A 180 14.73 5.48 26.15
CA LYS A 180 14.57 4.59 27.31
C LYS A 180 15.08 5.23 28.60
N ALA A 181 16.16 6.00 28.52
CA ALA A 181 16.81 6.62 29.67
C ALA A 181 15.96 7.77 30.25
N ASP A 182 15.24 8.46 29.38
CA ASP A 182 14.50 9.69 29.69
C ASP A 182 13.00 9.51 29.94
N ASP A 183 12.52 8.27 30.18
CA ASP A 183 11.10 7.94 30.44
C ASP A 183 10.41 8.90 31.42
N LYS A 184 11.09 9.36 32.48
CA LYS A 184 10.54 10.32 33.44
C LYS A 184 10.16 11.68 32.84
N TYR A 185 10.82 12.10 31.77
CA TYR A 185 10.63 13.39 31.11
C TYR A 185 9.65 13.29 29.94
N GLU A 186 9.26 12.09 29.53
CA GLU A 186 8.47 11.85 28.33
C GLU A 186 6.98 11.74 28.66
N LYS A 187 6.15 12.50 27.94
CA LYS A 187 4.70 12.38 28.01
C LYS A 187 4.18 11.34 27.04
N PHE A 188 4.73 11.35 25.83
CA PHE A 188 4.21 10.61 24.70
C PHE A 188 5.29 10.47 23.64
N VAL A 189 5.57 9.24 23.22
CA VAL A 189 6.51 8.92 22.15
C VAL A 189 5.75 8.20 21.05
N PHE A 190 5.75 8.77 19.85
CA PHE A 190 5.07 8.19 18.69
C PHE A 190 6.03 8.02 17.53
N ILE A 191 6.14 6.78 17.07
CA ILE A 191 7.02 6.37 15.99
C ILE A 191 6.17 5.80 14.86
N THR A 192 6.38 6.28 13.65
CA THR A 192 5.61 5.81 12.50
C THR A 192 6.47 5.61 11.27
N GLY A 193 6.06 4.68 10.42
CA GLY A 193 6.78 4.22 9.24
C GLY A 193 5.95 3.23 8.43
N ILE A 194 6.58 2.55 7.48
CA ILE A 194 5.93 1.43 6.76
C ILE A 194 6.47 0.07 7.23
N THR A 195 7.78 -0.08 7.37
CA THR A 195 8.43 -1.35 7.73
C THR A 195 8.95 -1.34 9.15
N LYS A 196 8.97 -2.52 9.75
CA LYS A 196 9.56 -2.74 11.08
C LYS A 196 10.98 -3.30 10.95
N PHE A 197 11.98 -2.52 11.34
CA PHE A 197 13.34 -3.02 11.57
C PHE A 197 13.57 -3.23 13.07
N THR A 198 13.47 -4.48 13.54
CA THR A 198 13.64 -4.88 14.94
C THR A 198 15.08 -5.18 15.32
N GLN A 199 15.94 -5.60 14.37
CA GLN A 199 17.37 -5.87 14.57
C GLN A 199 18.21 -4.60 14.89
N ILE A 200 17.58 -3.44 14.81
CA ILE A 200 18.17 -2.11 15.03
C ILE A 200 18.14 -1.70 16.50
N SER A 201 17.76 -2.62 17.38
CA SER A 201 17.62 -2.39 18.81
C SER A 201 16.59 -1.33 19.21
N LEU A 202 15.86 -0.65 18.32
CA LEU A 202 14.83 0.31 18.75
C LEU A 202 13.74 -0.38 19.60
N PHE A 203 13.33 -1.58 19.17
CA PHE A 203 12.36 -2.43 19.88
C PHE A 203 12.96 -3.23 21.06
N SER A 204 14.28 -3.44 21.10
CA SER A 204 14.95 -4.08 22.25
C SER A 204 15.53 -3.08 23.27
N VAL A 205 15.69 -1.82 22.86
CA VAL A 205 15.98 -0.67 23.72
C VAL A 205 14.68 -0.25 24.38
N LEU A 206 13.61 -0.02 23.60
CA LEU A 206 12.29 0.33 24.08
C LEU A 206 11.44 -0.93 24.34
N ASN A 207 11.72 -1.61 25.45
CA ASN A 207 10.97 -2.79 25.87
C ASN A 207 9.45 -2.54 26.10
N ASN A 208 9.04 -1.27 26.18
CA ASN A 208 7.65 -0.85 26.39
C ASN A 208 6.97 -0.32 25.11
N LEU A 209 7.60 -0.46 23.94
CA LEU A 209 7.05 0.04 22.68
C LEU A 209 5.84 -0.80 22.26
N SER A 210 4.65 -0.18 22.34
CA SER A 210 3.40 -0.81 21.95
C SER A 210 3.19 -0.70 20.44
N ASN A 211 3.12 -1.83 19.74
CA ASN A 211 2.72 -1.86 18.33
C ASN A 211 1.19 -1.74 18.22
N ILE A 212 0.69 -0.51 18.07
CA ILE A 212 -0.75 -0.23 17.97
C ILE A 212 -1.31 -0.49 16.57
N SER A 213 -0.51 -1.01 15.65
CA SER A 213 -0.89 -1.18 14.25
C SER A 213 -2.04 -2.17 14.08
N PHE A 214 -2.16 -3.16 14.96
CA PHE A 214 -3.14 -4.26 14.91
C PHE A 214 -4.28 -4.11 15.92
N ASP A 215 -4.17 -3.12 16.82
CA ASP A 215 -5.19 -2.80 17.82
C ASP A 215 -6.47 -2.30 17.11
N SER A 216 -7.60 -2.93 17.43
CA SER A 216 -8.90 -2.63 16.82
C SER A 216 -9.35 -1.18 17.04
N GLU A 217 -9.05 -0.59 18.20
CA GLU A 217 -9.37 0.80 18.54
C GLU A 217 -8.65 1.84 17.64
N TYR A 218 -7.52 1.45 17.03
CA TYR A 218 -6.72 2.31 16.14
C TYR A 218 -6.78 1.88 14.67
N ALA A 219 -7.62 0.90 14.32
CA ALA A 219 -7.76 0.40 12.95
C ALA A 219 -8.10 1.54 11.96
N ALA A 220 -9.02 2.43 12.34
CA ALA A 220 -9.47 3.57 11.54
C ALA A 220 -8.64 4.86 11.76
N LEU A 221 -7.55 4.83 12.55
CA LEU A 221 -6.75 6.03 12.86
C LEU A 221 -6.14 6.68 11.60
N CYS A 222 -5.88 5.88 10.57
CA CYS A 222 -5.37 6.32 9.27
C CYS A 222 -6.20 5.70 8.15
N GLY A 223 -6.36 6.42 7.03
CA GLY A 223 -7.27 6.07 5.95
C GLY A 223 -8.69 6.60 6.16
N ILE A 224 -9.61 6.21 5.28
CA ILE A 224 -11.01 6.67 5.30
C ILE A 224 -11.92 5.46 5.39
N THR A 225 -12.83 5.42 6.35
CA THR A 225 -13.83 4.34 6.45
C THR A 225 -14.95 4.55 5.44
N LYS A 226 -15.75 3.52 5.18
CA LYS A 226 -16.94 3.65 4.35
C LYS A 226 -17.94 4.68 4.90
N ASP A 227 -18.11 4.75 6.21
CA ASP A 227 -19.02 5.71 6.84
C ASP A 227 -18.52 7.15 6.69
N GLU A 228 -17.21 7.38 6.85
CA GLU A 228 -16.56 8.67 6.59
C GLU A 228 -16.68 9.06 5.11
N LEU A 229 -16.51 8.09 4.19
CA LEU A 229 -16.73 8.31 2.76
C LEU A 229 -18.15 8.82 2.47
N LEU A 230 -19.16 8.15 3.01
CA LEU A 230 -20.57 8.45 2.74
C LEU A 230 -21.05 9.74 3.41
N SER A 231 -20.52 10.07 4.59
CA SER A 231 -20.88 11.26 5.35
C SER A 231 -20.14 12.50 4.86
N ASP A 232 -18.82 12.44 4.74
CA ASP A 232 -17.99 13.62 4.47
C ASP A 232 -17.90 13.96 2.97
N PHE A 233 -17.91 12.96 2.07
CA PHE A 233 -17.65 13.14 0.64
C PHE A 233 -18.88 13.06 -0.27
N LYS A 234 -20.09 13.18 0.30
CA LYS A 234 -21.35 13.04 -0.46
C LYS A 234 -21.43 13.96 -1.69
N SER A 235 -20.92 15.19 -1.59
CA SER A 235 -20.96 16.15 -2.69
C SER A 235 -20.04 15.72 -3.85
N GLU A 236 -18.86 15.24 -3.53
CA GLU A 236 -17.83 14.85 -4.50
C GLU A 236 -18.17 13.52 -5.17
N ILE A 237 -18.78 12.58 -4.42
CA ILE A 237 -19.32 11.34 -4.99
C ILE A 237 -20.43 11.66 -5.99
N ASN A 238 -21.37 12.55 -5.66
CA ASN A 238 -22.42 12.98 -6.61
C ASN A 238 -21.84 13.64 -7.86
N ARG A 239 -20.76 14.43 -7.71
CA ARG A 239 -20.05 15.05 -8.85
C ARG A 239 -19.42 14.00 -9.76
N LEU A 240 -18.75 13.01 -9.17
CA LEU A 240 -18.20 11.86 -9.88
C LEU A 240 -19.30 11.07 -10.61
N ALA A 241 -20.40 10.76 -9.92
CA ALA A 241 -21.54 10.03 -10.45
C ALA A 241 -22.13 10.74 -11.67
N THR A 242 -22.43 12.04 -11.54
CA THR A 242 -22.94 12.88 -12.64
C THR A 242 -22.01 12.88 -13.84
N LYS A 243 -20.69 13.06 -13.62
CA LYS A 243 -19.70 13.08 -14.71
C LYS A 243 -19.56 11.74 -15.42
N LYS A 244 -19.85 10.63 -14.73
CA LYS A 244 -19.73 9.26 -15.27
C LYS A 244 -21.05 8.69 -15.77
N GLY A 245 -22.17 9.38 -15.57
CA GLY A 245 -23.51 8.86 -15.88
C GLY A 245 -23.92 7.72 -14.95
N TRP A 246 -23.42 7.72 -13.72
CA TRP A 246 -23.73 6.72 -12.69
C TRP A 246 -24.73 7.27 -11.68
N THR A 247 -25.44 6.37 -11.01
CA THR A 247 -26.11 6.66 -9.74
C THR A 247 -25.08 6.87 -8.63
N PHE A 248 -25.52 7.44 -7.50
CA PHE A 248 -24.65 7.60 -6.32
C PHE A 248 -24.11 6.25 -5.83
N ASP A 249 -24.98 5.24 -5.74
CA ASP A 249 -24.61 3.90 -5.26
C ASP A 249 -23.63 3.21 -6.22
N GLU A 250 -23.82 3.34 -7.54
CA GLU A 250 -22.85 2.85 -8.52
C GLU A 250 -21.49 3.53 -8.36
N ALA A 251 -21.45 4.84 -8.12
CA ALA A 251 -20.19 5.54 -7.88
C ALA A 251 -19.49 5.05 -6.60
N VAL A 252 -20.24 4.79 -5.52
CA VAL A 252 -19.70 4.19 -4.29
C VAL A 252 -19.15 2.80 -4.55
N VAL A 253 -19.88 1.94 -5.28
CA VAL A 253 -19.41 0.59 -5.65
C VAL A 253 -18.10 0.67 -6.45
N GLN A 254 -18.01 1.59 -7.40
CA GLN A 254 -16.80 1.75 -8.21
C GLN A 254 -15.60 2.29 -7.39
N LEU A 255 -15.83 3.26 -6.50
CA LEU A 255 -14.79 3.74 -5.59
C LEU A 255 -14.31 2.64 -4.64
N THR A 256 -15.25 1.83 -4.13
CA THR A 256 -14.97 0.68 -3.25
C THR A 256 -14.06 -0.32 -3.99
N ALA A 257 -14.45 -0.75 -5.18
CA ALA A 257 -13.67 -1.69 -5.98
C ALA A 257 -12.25 -1.19 -6.32
N PHE A 258 -12.07 0.12 -6.48
CA PHE A 258 -10.79 0.71 -6.86
C PHE A 258 -9.85 0.97 -5.68
N TYR A 259 -10.37 1.46 -4.55
CA TYR A 259 -9.54 2.10 -3.50
C TYR A 259 -9.74 1.57 -2.09
N ASP A 260 -10.74 0.72 -1.85
CA ASP A 260 -11.03 0.12 -0.55
C ASP A 260 -10.27 -1.20 -0.32
N GLY A 261 -10.59 -1.93 0.74
CA GLY A 261 -10.26 -3.33 0.92
C GLY A 261 -9.05 -3.57 1.79
N TYR A 262 -8.56 -2.52 2.48
CA TYR A 262 -7.50 -2.62 3.50
C TYR A 262 -8.10 -2.86 4.88
N HIS A 263 -7.51 -3.82 5.60
CA HIS A 263 -7.79 -4.12 7.00
C HIS A 263 -6.48 -4.14 7.79
N PHE A 264 -6.54 -3.60 9.01
CA PHE A 264 -5.38 -3.51 9.90
C PHE A 264 -5.54 -4.31 11.20
N SER A 265 -6.75 -4.75 11.53
CA SER A 265 -7.03 -5.56 12.72
C SER A 265 -7.98 -6.69 12.37
N HIS A 266 -7.67 -7.91 12.79
CA HIS A 266 -8.54 -9.07 12.58
C HIS A 266 -9.79 -9.06 13.47
N GLU A 267 -9.77 -8.32 14.58
CA GLU A 267 -10.88 -8.31 15.54
C GLU A 267 -12.13 -7.61 14.99
N ASN A 268 -11.94 -6.48 14.29
CA ASN A 268 -13.04 -5.66 13.79
C ASN A 268 -13.11 -5.53 12.26
N MET A 269 -12.03 -5.88 11.54
CA MET A 269 -11.99 -5.89 10.07
C MET A 269 -12.64 -4.66 9.43
N VAL A 270 -12.36 -3.46 9.96
CA VAL A 270 -12.92 -2.22 9.41
C VAL A 270 -12.38 -2.00 8.00
N ASP A 271 -13.28 -1.83 7.02
CA ASP A 271 -12.93 -1.49 5.64
C ASP A 271 -12.31 -0.07 5.58
N ILE A 272 -11.06 0.01 5.12
CA ILE A 272 -10.33 1.26 4.97
C ILE A 272 -9.96 1.53 3.50
N PHE A 273 -10.36 2.71 3.04
CA PHE A 273 -9.93 3.28 1.77
C PHE A 273 -8.54 3.91 1.88
N ASN A 274 -7.72 3.73 0.84
CA ASN A 274 -6.51 4.53 0.69
C ASN A 274 -6.89 6.02 0.49
N PRO A 275 -6.51 6.91 1.42
CA PRO A 275 -7.02 8.28 1.41
C PRO A 275 -6.44 9.09 0.25
N PHE A 276 -5.17 8.86 -0.12
CA PHE A 276 -4.57 9.58 -1.24
C PHE A 276 -5.25 9.23 -2.57
N SER A 277 -5.42 7.95 -2.87
CA SER A 277 -6.06 7.52 -4.11
C SER A 277 -7.53 7.96 -4.16
N LEU A 278 -8.27 7.80 -3.06
CA LEU A 278 -9.67 8.21 -2.95
C LEU A 278 -9.85 9.72 -3.15
N ILE A 279 -9.09 10.55 -2.42
CA ILE A 279 -9.22 12.01 -2.48
C ILE A 279 -8.83 12.52 -3.87
N ASN A 280 -7.77 11.98 -4.49
CA ASN A 280 -7.41 12.34 -5.87
C ASN A 280 -8.51 11.95 -6.87
N ALA A 281 -9.10 10.77 -6.73
CA ALA A 281 -10.17 10.32 -7.62
C ALA A 281 -11.41 11.21 -7.54
N LEU A 282 -11.77 11.65 -6.34
CA LEU A 282 -12.86 12.58 -6.10
C LEU A 282 -12.55 13.98 -6.63
N ALA A 283 -11.33 14.48 -6.40
CA ALA A 283 -10.85 15.77 -6.90
C ALA A 283 -10.83 15.84 -8.43
N ASP A 284 -10.38 14.77 -9.09
CA ASP A 284 -10.37 14.64 -10.56
C ASP A 284 -11.75 14.29 -11.13
N SER A 285 -12.64 13.81 -10.27
CA SER A 285 -13.88 13.10 -10.65
C SER A 285 -13.58 12.03 -11.72
N SER A 286 -12.58 11.19 -11.44
CA SER A 286 -12.18 10.09 -12.31
C SER A 286 -11.46 9.02 -11.52
N LEU A 287 -11.72 7.76 -11.85
CA LEU A 287 -10.95 6.62 -11.34
C LEU A 287 -9.67 6.48 -12.16
N LYS A 288 -8.51 6.55 -11.49
CA LYS A 288 -7.18 6.38 -12.08
C LYS A 288 -6.28 5.57 -11.12
N ASN A 289 -5.12 5.17 -11.60
CA ASN A 289 -4.08 4.60 -10.74
C ASN A 289 -3.19 5.75 -10.23
N TYR A 290 -3.35 6.05 -8.95
CA TYR A 290 -2.55 6.96 -8.16
C TYR A 290 -1.46 6.21 -7.39
N TRP A 291 -1.60 4.91 -7.13
CA TRP A 291 -0.64 4.07 -6.37
C TRP A 291 0.75 3.95 -7.01
N ALA A 292 0.84 3.76 -8.33
CA ALA A 292 2.07 3.46 -9.05
C ALA A 292 3.13 4.58 -9.03
N SER A 293 2.76 5.80 -8.63
CA SER A 293 3.71 6.91 -8.41
C SER A 293 4.38 6.87 -7.03
N SER A 294 4.18 5.81 -6.23
CA SER A 294 4.75 5.70 -4.88
C SER A 294 6.18 5.13 -4.88
N GLY A 295 7.06 5.73 -4.07
CA GLY A 295 8.47 5.31 -3.94
C GLY A 295 8.68 3.90 -3.34
N ALA A 296 7.64 3.26 -2.79
CA ALA A 296 7.75 1.86 -2.35
C ALA A 296 7.95 0.89 -3.54
N THR A 297 7.46 1.27 -4.72
CA THR A 297 7.58 0.47 -5.95
C THR A 297 9.04 0.20 -6.34
N SER A 298 9.94 1.17 -6.14
CA SER A 298 11.36 1.00 -6.46
C SER A 298 12.12 0.14 -5.45
N LEU A 299 11.55 -0.07 -4.25
CA LEU A 299 12.17 -0.89 -3.20
C LEU A 299 11.76 -2.36 -3.27
N LEU A 300 10.67 -2.71 -3.97
CA LEU A 300 10.20 -4.10 -4.09
C LEU A 300 11.31 -5.09 -4.48
N PRO A 301 12.17 -4.82 -5.49
CA PRO A 301 13.22 -5.78 -5.87
C PRO A 301 14.29 -6.00 -4.79
N LYS A 302 14.38 -5.13 -3.77
CA LYS A 302 15.31 -5.34 -2.64
C LYS A 302 14.78 -6.36 -1.62
N PHE A 303 13.46 -6.46 -1.47
CA PHE A 303 12.79 -7.23 -0.41
C PHE A 303 11.97 -8.42 -0.92
N VAL A 304 11.63 -8.45 -2.21
CA VAL A 304 10.81 -9.50 -2.82
C VAL A 304 11.57 -10.11 -3.99
N ASP A 305 12.15 -11.27 -3.76
CA ASP A 305 12.78 -12.07 -4.80
C ASP A 305 11.72 -12.87 -5.58
N ASP A 306 11.95 -13.04 -6.88
CA ASP A 306 11.12 -13.86 -7.79
C ASP A 306 9.62 -13.50 -7.79
N MET A 307 9.29 -12.22 -7.58
CA MET A 307 7.92 -11.69 -7.51
C MET A 307 7.07 -12.09 -8.72
N GLU A 308 7.70 -12.20 -9.88
CA GLU A 308 7.06 -12.56 -11.14
C GLU A 308 6.45 -13.97 -11.18
N ILE A 309 6.97 -14.89 -10.38
CA ILE A 309 6.47 -16.28 -10.29
C ILE A 309 5.55 -16.45 -9.09
N ARG A 310 5.80 -15.71 -8.01
CA ARG A 310 5.07 -15.82 -6.73
C ARG A 310 3.77 -15.02 -6.65
N LEU A 311 3.41 -14.32 -7.72
CA LEU A 311 2.22 -13.46 -7.76
C LEU A 311 0.91 -14.20 -7.42
N LYS A 312 0.76 -15.46 -7.87
CA LYS A 312 -0.42 -16.28 -7.55
C LYS A 312 -0.51 -16.55 -6.05
N ASP A 313 0.63 -16.72 -5.39
CA ASP A 313 0.71 -17.01 -3.96
C ASP A 313 0.27 -15.81 -3.13
N PHE A 314 0.49 -14.59 -3.64
CA PHE A 314 0.11 -13.34 -2.97
C PHE A 314 -1.40 -13.02 -3.02
N GLU A 315 -2.21 -13.75 -3.78
CA GLU A 315 -3.67 -13.63 -3.74
C GLU A 315 -4.29 -14.29 -2.50
N LYS A 316 -3.67 -15.36 -2.01
CA LYS A 316 -4.09 -16.14 -0.84
C LYS A 316 -2.85 -16.57 -0.07
N CYS A 317 -2.36 -15.66 0.75
CA CYS A 317 -1.05 -15.72 1.35
C CYS A 317 -1.15 -15.92 2.86
N PRO A 318 -1.09 -17.16 3.38
CA PRO A 318 -1.08 -17.39 4.82
C PRO A 318 0.22 -16.88 5.45
N ILE A 319 0.14 -16.26 6.62
CA ILE A 319 1.30 -15.85 7.43
C ILE A 319 0.97 -16.00 8.91
N ASP A 320 1.95 -16.46 9.68
CA ASP A 320 1.86 -16.59 11.13
C ASP A 320 1.71 -15.22 11.82
N SER A 321 0.91 -15.13 12.89
CA SER A 321 0.62 -13.87 13.58
C SER A 321 1.86 -13.23 14.20
N ASP A 322 2.75 -14.02 14.81
CA ASP A 322 3.97 -13.49 15.40
C ASP A 322 4.87 -12.92 14.31
N THR A 323 4.89 -13.58 13.14
CA THR A 323 5.63 -13.10 11.97
C THR A 323 5.09 -11.76 11.45
N LEU A 324 3.77 -11.61 11.34
CA LEU A 324 3.17 -10.38 10.82
C LEU A 324 3.28 -9.21 11.81
N GLU A 325 3.09 -9.46 13.09
CA GLU A 325 2.95 -8.43 14.13
C GLU A 325 4.28 -8.05 14.79
N THR A 326 5.21 -9.00 14.91
CA THR A 326 6.40 -8.84 15.75
C THR A 326 7.71 -8.85 14.98
N SER A 327 7.83 -9.60 13.87
CA SER A 327 9.11 -9.83 13.18
C SER A 327 9.72 -8.59 12.50
N ASP A 328 11.04 -8.69 12.28
CA ASP A 328 11.79 -7.79 11.40
C ASP A 328 11.38 -8.02 9.93
N VAL A 329 11.28 -6.94 9.15
CA VAL A 329 11.12 -7.00 7.69
C VAL A 329 12.16 -7.88 7.00
N THR A 330 13.37 -7.97 7.56
CA THR A 330 14.48 -8.78 7.04
C THR A 330 14.32 -10.27 7.33
N GLY A 331 13.52 -10.64 8.34
CA GLY A 331 13.29 -12.03 8.77
C GLY A 331 11.91 -12.59 8.42
N GLY A 332 10.91 -11.74 8.12
CA GLY A 332 9.53 -12.16 7.86
C GLY A 332 9.17 -12.43 6.40
N GLY A 333 10.14 -12.40 5.49
CA GLY A 333 9.94 -12.73 4.08
C GLY A 333 9.26 -11.64 3.25
N ALA A 334 8.95 -11.99 2.00
CA ALA A 334 8.35 -11.08 1.03
C ALA A 334 6.93 -10.65 1.43
N GLU A 335 6.19 -11.59 2.01
CA GLU A 335 4.82 -11.47 2.48
C GLU A 335 4.67 -10.33 3.50
N LEU A 336 5.59 -10.30 4.48
CA LEU A 336 5.63 -9.24 5.49
C LEU A 336 5.90 -7.87 4.85
N PHE A 337 6.90 -7.76 3.97
CA PHE A 337 7.20 -6.50 3.31
C PHE A 337 6.04 -6.03 2.43
N LEU A 338 5.40 -6.94 1.68
CA LEU A 338 4.26 -6.63 0.82
C LEU A 338 3.06 -6.14 1.64
N TYR A 339 2.80 -6.72 2.82
CA TYR A 339 1.79 -6.19 3.76
C TYR A 339 2.15 -4.78 4.24
N GLN A 340 3.36 -4.62 4.80
CA GLN A 340 3.86 -3.36 5.35
C GLN A 340 3.86 -2.22 4.34
N SER A 341 4.21 -2.51 3.09
CA SER A 341 4.22 -1.55 1.98
C SER A 341 2.85 -1.32 1.33
N GLY A 342 1.82 -2.09 1.72
CA GLY A 342 0.43 -1.93 1.28
C GLY A 342 0.06 -2.63 -0.03
N TYR A 343 0.87 -3.58 -0.49
CA TYR A 343 0.53 -4.47 -1.60
C TYR A 343 -0.35 -5.65 -1.16
N LEU A 344 -0.26 -6.03 0.10
CA LEU A 344 -1.12 -7.01 0.75
C LEU A 344 -1.85 -6.40 1.95
N THR A 345 -2.94 -7.04 2.33
CA THR A 345 -3.74 -6.67 3.50
C THR A 345 -4.42 -7.91 4.09
N ILE A 346 -4.92 -7.81 5.31
CA ILE A 346 -5.63 -8.90 5.98
C ILE A 346 -6.95 -9.16 5.24
N LYS A 347 -7.19 -10.43 4.89
CA LYS A 347 -8.42 -10.95 4.29
C LYS A 347 -9.13 -11.95 5.20
N GLY A 348 -8.45 -12.48 6.20
CA GLY A 348 -9.01 -13.36 7.21
C GLY A 348 -8.00 -13.69 8.30
N TYR A 349 -8.47 -14.34 9.35
CA TYR A 349 -7.66 -14.81 10.48
C TYR A 349 -8.27 -16.09 11.04
N MET A 350 -7.42 -17.08 11.33
CA MET A 350 -7.83 -18.36 11.88
C MET A 350 -6.69 -18.94 12.72
N GLU A 351 -6.94 -19.17 14.01
CA GLU A 351 -6.04 -19.90 14.92
C GLU A 351 -4.56 -19.45 14.87
N GLY A 352 -4.30 -18.13 14.95
CA GLY A 352 -2.93 -17.60 14.91
C GLY A 352 -2.38 -17.38 13.50
N ILE A 353 -3.14 -17.68 12.45
CA ILE A 353 -2.71 -17.50 11.06
C ILE A 353 -3.56 -16.42 10.39
N TYR A 354 -2.89 -15.40 9.86
CA TYR A 354 -3.51 -14.41 8.97
C TYR A 354 -3.55 -14.94 7.54
N LEU A 355 -4.66 -14.69 6.86
CA LEU A 355 -4.74 -14.80 5.41
C LEU A 355 -4.58 -13.42 4.80
N LEU A 356 -3.50 -13.20 4.07
CA LEU A 356 -3.25 -11.97 3.31
C LEU A 356 -3.73 -12.09 1.86
N GLY A 357 -4.01 -10.96 1.25
CA GLY A 357 -4.32 -10.85 -0.18
C GLY A 357 -4.23 -9.42 -0.70
N ILE A 358 -4.30 -9.27 -2.03
CA ILE A 358 -4.24 -7.94 -2.66
C ILE A 358 -5.49 -7.12 -2.28
N PRO A 359 -5.34 -5.85 -1.83
CA PRO A 359 -6.45 -5.06 -1.30
C PRO A 359 -7.54 -4.79 -2.34
N ASN A 360 -7.16 -4.25 -3.51
CA ASN A 360 -8.08 -3.75 -4.52
C ASN A 360 -7.51 -3.78 -5.94
N TYR A 361 -8.32 -3.33 -6.89
CA TYR A 361 -7.98 -3.26 -8.31
C TYR A 361 -6.78 -2.35 -8.61
N GLU A 362 -6.65 -1.21 -7.91
CA GLU A 362 -5.55 -0.28 -8.16
C GLU A 362 -4.19 -0.92 -7.86
N VAL A 363 -4.06 -1.54 -6.68
CA VAL A 363 -2.84 -2.20 -6.22
C VAL A 363 -2.53 -3.43 -7.05
N ARG A 364 -3.54 -4.24 -7.37
CA ARG A 364 -3.41 -5.39 -8.29
C ARG A 364 -2.77 -4.95 -9.59
N LYS A 365 -3.37 -3.96 -10.25
CA LYS A 365 -2.85 -3.44 -11.52
C LYS A 365 -1.41 -2.93 -11.40
N ALA A 366 -1.07 -2.26 -10.29
CA ALA A 366 0.29 -1.79 -10.06
C ALA A 366 1.29 -2.94 -9.92
N LEU A 367 0.99 -3.95 -9.09
CA LEU A 367 1.86 -5.10 -8.84
C LEU A 367 2.13 -5.90 -10.12
N TYR A 368 1.08 -6.20 -10.88
CA TYR A 368 1.20 -6.92 -12.15
C TYR A 368 1.99 -6.14 -13.21
N LYS A 369 1.89 -4.80 -13.24
CA LYS A 369 2.71 -3.99 -14.13
C LYS A 369 4.20 -4.03 -13.81
N ILE A 370 4.57 -4.20 -12.53
CA ILE A 370 5.97 -4.19 -12.10
C ILE A 370 6.69 -5.46 -12.56
N VAL A 371 6.03 -6.63 -12.49
CA VAL A 371 6.65 -7.92 -12.85
C VAL A 371 6.68 -8.20 -14.35
N LEU A 372 5.81 -7.56 -15.12
CA LEU A 372 5.53 -7.96 -16.49
C LEU A 372 6.73 -7.86 -17.44
N PRO A 373 7.61 -6.84 -17.31
CA PRO A 373 8.86 -6.81 -18.07
C PRO A 373 9.77 -8.01 -17.79
N ALA A 374 9.84 -8.49 -16.54
CA ALA A 374 10.65 -9.64 -16.16
C ALA A 374 10.14 -10.95 -16.78
N LEU A 375 8.82 -11.11 -16.92
CA LEU A 375 8.21 -12.30 -17.56
C LEU A 375 8.32 -12.29 -19.09
N THR A 376 8.21 -11.11 -19.70
CA THR A 376 8.15 -10.98 -21.17
C THR A 376 9.52 -10.73 -21.80
N LEU A 377 10.55 -10.42 -21.01
CA LEU A 377 11.91 -10.05 -21.46
C LEU A 377 11.94 -8.95 -22.54
N LYS A 378 10.89 -8.14 -22.61
CA LYS A 378 10.74 -7.05 -23.57
C LYS A 378 11.02 -5.71 -22.91
N SER A 379 11.53 -4.75 -23.70
CA SER A 379 11.75 -3.38 -23.22
C SER A 379 10.43 -2.71 -22.85
N ASN A 380 10.43 -1.89 -21.80
CA ASN A 380 9.23 -1.24 -21.27
C ASN A 380 8.42 -0.48 -22.34
N ALA A 381 9.08 0.16 -23.31
CA ALA A 381 8.41 1.00 -24.31
C ALA A 381 7.56 0.21 -25.34
N ILE A 382 8.07 -0.92 -25.84
CA ILE A 382 7.38 -1.75 -26.85
C ILE A 382 6.18 -2.48 -26.23
N VAL A 383 6.33 -2.87 -24.97
CA VAL A 383 5.29 -3.54 -24.18
C VAL A 383 4.09 -2.61 -23.95
N ILE A 384 4.33 -1.33 -23.65
CA ILE A 384 3.26 -0.37 -23.30
C ILE A 384 2.31 -0.08 -24.48
N SER A 385 2.81 0.15 -25.70
CA SER A 385 1.95 0.46 -26.85
C SER A 385 1.04 -0.72 -27.22
N THR A 386 1.62 -1.93 -27.27
CA THR A 386 0.92 -3.18 -27.59
C THR A 386 -0.11 -3.53 -26.51
N GLN A 387 0.20 -3.29 -25.23
CA GLN A 387 -0.74 -3.46 -24.12
C GLN A 387 -1.94 -2.52 -24.16
N ASN A 388 -1.71 -1.25 -24.47
CA ASN A 388 -2.79 -0.28 -24.58
C ASN A 388 -3.72 -0.63 -25.74
N MET A 389 -3.15 -1.10 -26.86
CA MET A 389 -3.93 -1.57 -27.99
C MET A 389 -4.74 -2.83 -27.64
N LEU A 390 -4.12 -3.82 -26.97
CA LEU A 390 -4.82 -5.01 -26.47
C LEU A 390 -6.02 -4.63 -25.59
N LEU A 391 -5.83 -3.75 -24.61
CA LEU A 391 -6.92 -3.30 -23.73
C LEU A 391 -8.03 -2.59 -24.50
N TYR A 392 -7.67 -1.72 -25.44
CA TYR A 392 -8.64 -0.99 -26.26
C TYR A 392 -9.47 -1.97 -27.09
N SER A 393 -8.82 -2.90 -27.80
CA SER A 393 -9.49 -3.93 -28.61
C SER A 393 -10.44 -4.80 -27.79
N LEU A 394 -10.02 -5.24 -26.59
CA LEU A 394 -10.89 -6.00 -25.66
C LEU A 394 -12.06 -5.17 -25.10
N LYS A 395 -11.96 -3.84 -25.07
CA LYS A 395 -13.08 -2.98 -24.60
C LYS A 395 -14.12 -2.71 -25.67
N ILE A 396 -13.74 -2.79 -26.95
CA ILE A 396 -14.64 -2.59 -28.10
C ILE A 396 -15.07 -3.91 -28.75
N GLY A 397 -14.49 -5.05 -28.36
CA GLY A 397 -14.81 -6.36 -28.91
C GLY A 397 -14.08 -6.69 -30.22
N ASP A 398 -13.00 -5.99 -30.55
CA ASP A 398 -12.17 -6.25 -31.73
C ASP A 398 -11.22 -7.43 -31.46
N LEU A 399 -11.73 -8.65 -31.59
CA LEU A 399 -10.96 -9.87 -31.37
C LEU A 399 -9.74 -10.01 -32.29
N PRO A 400 -9.83 -9.73 -33.62
CA PRO A 400 -8.66 -9.81 -34.49
C PRO A 400 -7.49 -8.95 -34.03
N GLU A 401 -7.71 -7.67 -33.71
CA GLU A 401 -6.62 -6.81 -33.25
C GLU A 401 -6.18 -7.17 -31.82
N ALA A 402 -7.10 -7.60 -30.94
CA ALA A 402 -6.75 -8.10 -29.61
C ALA A 402 -5.81 -9.30 -29.67
N MET A 403 -6.13 -10.30 -30.50
CA MET A 403 -5.32 -11.53 -30.61
C MET A 403 -3.99 -11.27 -31.31
N LYS A 404 -3.94 -10.35 -32.27
CA LYS A 404 -2.69 -9.86 -32.86
C LYS A 404 -1.79 -9.20 -31.81
N CYS A 405 -2.34 -8.33 -30.94
CA CYS A 405 -1.59 -7.73 -29.84
C CYS A 405 -1.12 -8.78 -28.82
N LEU A 406 -1.98 -9.74 -28.48
CA LEU A 406 -1.65 -10.82 -27.56
C LEU A 406 -0.51 -11.69 -28.10
N LYS A 407 -0.59 -12.10 -29.37
CA LYS A 407 0.45 -12.83 -30.09
C LYS A 407 1.77 -12.05 -30.07
N ALA A 408 1.74 -10.74 -30.33
CA ALA A 408 2.94 -9.90 -30.26
C ALA A 408 3.52 -9.80 -28.83
N LEU A 409 2.69 -9.79 -27.79
CA LEU A 409 3.15 -9.74 -26.39
C LEU A 409 3.79 -11.04 -25.94
N ILE A 410 3.28 -12.19 -26.38
CA ILE A 410 3.79 -13.51 -25.98
C ILE A 410 4.71 -14.17 -27.02
N ALA A 411 4.99 -13.50 -28.15
CA ALA A 411 5.99 -13.96 -29.11
C ALA A 411 7.38 -13.96 -28.47
N ASP A 412 8.12 -15.04 -28.70
CA ASP A 412 9.48 -15.26 -28.20
C ASP A 412 9.63 -15.22 -26.67
N VAL A 413 8.57 -15.54 -25.90
CA VAL A 413 8.72 -15.79 -24.46
C VAL A 413 9.62 -17.01 -24.31
N PRO A 414 10.88 -16.85 -23.89
CA PRO A 414 11.82 -17.89 -24.22
C PRO A 414 11.76 -19.01 -23.19
N TYR A 415 11.89 -20.21 -23.74
CA TYR A 415 12.38 -21.42 -23.07
C TYR A 415 13.60 -21.16 -22.14
N SER A 416 14.32 -20.05 -22.34
CA SER A 416 15.51 -19.62 -21.59
C SER A 416 15.23 -18.85 -20.29
N ASN A 417 13.97 -18.53 -19.94
CA ASN A 417 13.72 -17.99 -18.60
C ASN A 417 13.94 -19.10 -17.56
N LYS A 418 15.19 -19.21 -17.07
CA LYS A 418 15.65 -20.26 -16.15
C LYS A 418 14.76 -20.40 -14.92
N LYS A 419 14.10 -19.32 -14.50
CA LYS A 419 13.20 -19.32 -13.35
C LYS A 419 11.88 -20.03 -13.61
N LEU A 420 11.40 -20.04 -14.85
CA LEU A 420 10.18 -20.74 -15.25
C LEU A 420 10.45 -22.19 -15.65
N ALA A 421 11.73 -22.61 -15.79
CA ALA A 421 12.15 -23.88 -16.37
C ALA A 421 11.53 -25.14 -15.71
N SER A 422 11.08 -25.04 -14.46
CA SER A 422 10.42 -26.12 -13.71
C SER A 422 8.91 -26.26 -13.95
N MET A 423 8.25 -25.26 -14.57
CA MET A 423 6.80 -25.26 -14.80
C MET A 423 6.42 -25.96 -16.10
N ASP A 424 5.24 -26.57 -16.13
CA ASP A 424 4.65 -27.08 -17.38
C ASP A 424 4.38 -25.91 -18.37
N MET A 425 4.47 -26.17 -19.67
CA MET A 425 4.33 -25.12 -20.69
C MET A 425 2.95 -24.46 -20.68
N GLU A 426 1.88 -25.22 -20.45
CA GLU A 426 0.53 -24.68 -20.36
C GLU A 426 0.38 -23.77 -19.13
N GLU A 427 0.97 -24.17 -18.00
CA GLU A 427 1.00 -23.39 -16.76
C GLU A 427 1.77 -22.07 -16.96
N ARG A 428 2.89 -22.09 -17.67
CA ARG A 428 3.66 -20.88 -18.01
C ARG A 428 2.84 -19.90 -18.84
N TYR A 429 2.18 -20.38 -19.89
CA TYR A 429 1.32 -19.51 -20.70
C TYR A 429 0.17 -18.94 -19.88
N ARG A 430 -0.47 -19.76 -19.02
CA ARG A 430 -1.54 -19.29 -18.14
C ARG A 430 -1.05 -18.18 -17.19
N LEU A 431 0.15 -18.32 -16.62
CA LEU A 431 0.78 -17.29 -15.78
C LEU A 431 1.06 -16.00 -16.58
N ILE A 432 1.67 -16.10 -17.75
CA ILE A 432 2.02 -14.94 -18.58
C ILE A 432 0.77 -14.20 -19.05
N LEU A 433 -0.20 -14.94 -19.58
CA LEU A 433 -1.47 -14.37 -20.07
C LEU A 433 -2.23 -13.68 -18.94
N SER A 434 -2.41 -14.35 -17.80
CA SER A 434 -3.09 -13.74 -16.65
C SER A 434 -2.36 -12.50 -16.15
N THR A 435 -1.02 -12.49 -16.17
CA THR A 435 -0.22 -11.32 -15.81
C THR A 435 -0.43 -10.16 -16.78
N ILE A 436 -0.41 -10.42 -18.08
CA ILE A 436 -0.68 -9.41 -19.12
C ILE A 436 -2.07 -8.80 -18.89
N PHE A 437 -3.10 -9.63 -18.74
CA PHE A 437 -4.48 -9.17 -18.59
C PHE A 437 -4.69 -8.37 -17.29
N ASN A 438 -4.12 -8.81 -16.17
CA ASN A 438 -4.16 -8.03 -14.92
C ASN A 438 -3.41 -6.69 -15.04
N ALA A 439 -2.25 -6.66 -15.70
CA ALA A 439 -1.45 -5.45 -15.86
C ALA A 439 -2.13 -4.38 -16.74
N ILE A 440 -2.85 -4.80 -17.79
CA ILE A 440 -3.65 -3.87 -18.60
C ILE A 440 -4.94 -3.45 -17.89
N GLY A 441 -5.37 -4.21 -16.89
CA GLY A 441 -6.50 -3.87 -16.02
C GLY A 441 -7.81 -4.57 -16.37
N CYS A 442 -7.74 -5.77 -16.95
CA CYS A 442 -8.88 -6.67 -16.95
C CYS A 442 -9.05 -7.27 -15.55
N ARG A 443 -10.28 -7.61 -15.17
CA ARG A 443 -10.50 -8.52 -14.04
C ARG A 443 -10.33 -9.93 -14.56
N VAL A 444 -9.41 -10.68 -13.97
CA VAL A 444 -8.99 -12.01 -14.43
C VAL A 444 -9.32 -13.03 -13.36
N GLU A 445 -9.99 -14.12 -13.76
CA GLU A 445 -10.16 -15.30 -12.94
C GLU A 445 -9.51 -16.48 -13.68
N VAL A 446 -8.61 -17.18 -13.01
CA VAL A 446 -7.82 -18.28 -13.58
C VAL A 446 -8.32 -19.59 -12.97
N GLU A 447 -8.40 -20.65 -13.77
CA GLU A 447 -8.84 -21.98 -13.31
C GLU A 447 -10.24 -21.95 -12.64
N LYS A 448 -11.19 -21.21 -13.23
CA LYS A 448 -12.54 -21.06 -12.69
C LYS A 448 -13.28 -22.40 -12.72
N MET A 449 -13.57 -22.93 -11.54
CA MET A 449 -14.34 -24.15 -11.36
C MET A 449 -15.82 -23.90 -11.60
N ILE A 450 -16.44 -24.73 -12.42
CA ILE A 450 -17.88 -24.78 -12.64
C ILE A 450 -18.36 -26.23 -12.54
N SER A 451 -19.67 -26.45 -12.46
CA SER A 451 -20.23 -27.81 -12.31
C SER A 451 -19.86 -28.74 -13.47
N THR A 452 -19.66 -28.20 -14.66
CA THR A 452 -19.39 -28.95 -15.89
C THR A 452 -17.90 -29.09 -16.20
N GLY A 453 -16.99 -28.41 -15.50
CA GLY A 453 -15.56 -28.44 -15.78
C GLY A 453 -14.78 -27.29 -15.16
N ARG A 454 -13.63 -26.97 -15.75
CA ARG A 454 -12.74 -25.90 -15.29
C ARG A 454 -12.33 -25.04 -16.47
N ILE A 455 -12.70 -23.77 -16.43
CA ILE A 455 -12.34 -22.79 -17.44
C ILE A 455 -10.91 -22.33 -17.16
N ASP A 456 -10.05 -22.31 -18.17
CA ASP A 456 -8.67 -21.85 -17.98
C ASP A 456 -8.58 -20.39 -17.53
N MET A 457 -9.33 -19.51 -18.20
CA MET A 457 -9.32 -18.09 -17.85
C MET A 457 -10.63 -17.37 -18.23
N VAL A 458 -11.10 -16.52 -17.32
CA VAL A 458 -12.20 -15.59 -17.57
C VAL A 458 -11.69 -14.17 -17.45
N LEU A 459 -11.92 -13.36 -18.48
CA LEU A 459 -11.56 -11.94 -18.51
C LEU A 459 -12.81 -11.10 -18.55
N GLU A 460 -12.90 -10.15 -17.63
CA GLU A 460 -14.01 -9.22 -17.56
C GLU A 460 -13.56 -7.80 -17.93
N THR A 461 -14.27 -7.19 -18.86
CA THR A 461 -14.24 -5.75 -19.14
C THR A 461 -15.59 -5.13 -18.79
N ASN A 462 -15.75 -3.83 -19.03
CA ASN A 462 -17.01 -3.13 -18.79
C ASN A 462 -18.14 -3.64 -19.68
N ASN A 463 -17.82 -4.12 -20.89
CA ASN A 463 -18.82 -4.45 -21.92
C ASN A 463 -18.81 -5.94 -22.29
N PHE A 464 -17.72 -6.66 -21.99
CA PHE A 464 -17.51 -8.03 -22.46
C PHE A 464 -17.03 -8.94 -21.33
N ILE A 465 -17.41 -10.21 -21.43
CA ILE A 465 -16.82 -11.32 -20.67
C ILE A 465 -16.20 -12.27 -21.67
N TYR A 466 -14.89 -12.48 -21.58
CA TYR A 466 -14.16 -13.43 -22.42
C TYR A 466 -13.91 -14.71 -21.64
N VAL A 467 -14.30 -15.84 -22.22
CA VAL A 467 -14.07 -17.18 -21.69
C VAL A 467 -13.01 -17.84 -22.55
N LEU A 468 -11.80 -18.01 -22.02
CA LEU A 468 -10.66 -18.54 -22.76
C LEU A 468 -10.40 -19.99 -22.35
N GLU A 469 -10.16 -20.84 -23.35
CA GLU A 469 -9.60 -22.18 -23.18
C GLU A 469 -8.26 -22.27 -23.92
N LEU A 470 -7.24 -22.76 -23.25
CA LEU A 470 -5.86 -22.83 -23.74
C LEU A 470 -5.50 -24.28 -24.09
N LYS A 471 -4.92 -24.51 -25.26
CA LYS A 471 -4.34 -25.82 -25.61
C LYS A 471 -2.99 -25.67 -26.30
N LEU A 472 -2.07 -26.56 -25.95
CA LEU A 472 -0.82 -26.71 -26.67
C LEU A 472 -1.05 -27.40 -28.03
N SER A 473 -0.28 -27.06 -29.05
CA SER A 473 -0.34 -27.69 -30.38
C SER A 473 -0.15 -29.21 -30.33
N ASN A 474 0.69 -29.70 -29.41
CA ASN A 474 0.91 -31.14 -29.19
C ASN A 474 -0.20 -31.84 -28.39
N ASN A 475 -1.21 -31.09 -27.92
CA ASN A 475 -2.32 -31.57 -27.11
C ASN A 475 -3.68 -31.23 -27.74
N GLY A 476 -3.80 -31.45 -29.06
CA GLY A 476 -5.04 -31.29 -29.82
C GLY A 476 -5.34 -29.86 -30.31
N GLY A 477 -4.53 -28.87 -29.91
CA GLY A 477 -4.56 -27.51 -30.45
C GLY A 477 -5.93 -26.82 -30.38
N ILE A 478 -6.20 -25.98 -31.38
CA ILE A 478 -7.39 -25.11 -31.41
C ILE A 478 -8.73 -25.88 -31.42
N ASP A 479 -8.79 -27.02 -32.09
CA ASP A 479 -10.03 -27.80 -32.23
C ASP A 479 -10.40 -28.48 -30.91
N ALA A 480 -9.41 -29.02 -30.18
CA ALA A 480 -9.65 -29.58 -28.85
C ALA A 480 -10.13 -28.51 -27.85
N ALA A 481 -9.56 -27.31 -27.90
CA ALA A 481 -10.02 -26.19 -27.08
C ALA A 481 -11.47 -25.81 -27.40
N ALA A 482 -11.82 -25.70 -28.69
CA ALA A 482 -13.17 -25.36 -29.11
C ALA A 482 -14.22 -26.44 -28.75
N GLU A 483 -13.88 -27.72 -28.93
CA GLU A 483 -14.69 -28.86 -28.50
C GLU A 483 -14.93 -28.82 -26.99
N GLN A 484 -13.89 -28.57 -26.19
CA GLN A 484 -14.00 -28.52 -24.74
C GLN A 484 -14.93 -27.40 -24.26
N ILE A 485 -14.82 -26.20 -24.84
CA ILE A 485 -15.72 -25.07 -24.54
C ILE A 485 -17.20 -25.45 -24.79
N LYS A 486 -17.48 -26.07 -25.94
CA LYS A 486 -18.85 -26.48 -26.31
C LYS A 486 -19.37 -27.60 -25.43
N ALA A 487 -18.60 -28.67 -25.27
CA ALA A 487 -18.99 -29.85 -24.51
C ALA A 487 -19.24 -29.54 -23.04
N ARG A 488 -18.48 -28.61 -22.46
CA ARG A 488 -18.63 -28.22 -21.06
C ARG A 488 -19.49 -26.96 -20.85
N GLN A 489 -20.01 -26.35 -21.91
CA GLN A 489 -20.88 -25.18 -21.86
C GLN A 489 -20.29 -24.01 -21.03
N TYR A 490 -19.01 -23.68 -21.25
CA TYR A 490 -18.29 -22.71 -20.41
C TYR A 490 -18.88 -21.28 -20.41
N ALA A 491 -19.65 -20.92 -21.43
CA ALA A 491 -20.34 -19.62 -21.49
C ALA A 491 -21.65 -19.57 -20.67
N GLU A 492 -22.22 -20.73 -20.29
CA GLU A 492 -23.53 -20.81 -19.62
C GLU A 492 -23.64 -19.99 -18.33
N PRO A 493 -22.64 -20.02 -17.41
CA PRO A 493 -22.73 -19.28 -16.14
C PRO A 493 -22.87 -17.77 -16.30
N PHE A 494 -22.57 -17.23 -17.49
CA PHE A 494 -22.49 -15.79 -17.75
C PHE A 494 -23.66 -15.26 -18.57
N LYS A 495 -24.60 -16.10 -19.00
CA LYS A 495 -25.71 -15.68 -19.89
C LYS A 495 -26.65 -14.63 -19.31
N ALA A 496 -26.78 -14.58 -17.97
CA ALA A 496 -27.61 -13.60 -17.29
C ALA A 496 -26.90 -12.24 -17.09
N ASP A 497 -25.60 -12.15 -17.41
CA ASP A 497 -24.85 -10.90 -17.33
C ASP A 497 -25.29 -9.94 -18.45
N LYS A 498 -25.25 -8.64 -18.17
CA LYS A 498 -25.59 -7.60 -19.15
C LYS A 498 -24.50 -7.41 -20.21
N ARG A 499 -23.29 -7.89 -19.94
CA ARG A 499 -22.13 -7.83 -20.84
C ARG A 499 -22.22 -8.91 -21.91
N LYS A 500 -21.62 -8.66 -23.08
CA LYS A 500 -21.54 -9.67 -24.15
C LYS A 500 -20.52 -10.74 -23.79
N VAL A 501 -20.94 -11.99 -23.75
CA VAL A 501 -20.07 -13.14 -23.50
C VAL A 501 -19.47 -13.63 -24.82
N ILE A 502 -18.15 -13.85 -24.85
CA ILE A 502 -17.40 -14.32 -26.02
C ILE A 502 -16.49 -15.46 -25.56
N ALA A 503 -16.65 -16.65 -26.14
CA ALA A 503 -15.78 -17.79 -25.87
C ALA A 503 -14.68 -17.90 -26.94
N ILE A 504 -13.44 -18.12 -26.52
CA ILE A 504 -12.26 -18.14 -27.40
C ILE A 504 -11.42 -19.37 -27.11
N ALA A 505 -11.21 -20.19 -28.13
CA ALA A 505 -10.21 -21.24 -28.15
C ALA A 505 -8.86 -20.65 -28.58
N ILE A 506 -7.79 -20.90 -27.81
CA ILE A 506 -6.44 -20.41 -28.10
C ILE A 506 -5.48 -21.60 -28.22
N GLU A 507 -4.75 -21.66 -29.33
CA GLU A 507 -3.66 -22.60 -29.54
C GLU A 507 -2.30 -21.96 -29.26
N LEU A 508 -1.47 -22.69 -28.51
CA LEU A 508 -0.17 -22.26 -28.03
C LEU A 508 0.93 -23.22 -28.49
N ASP A 509 2.08 -22.68 -28.85
CA ASP A 509 3.24 -23.47 -29.27
C ASP A 509 3.90 -24.13 -28.07
N ASP A 510 4.15 -25.44 -28.15
CA ASP A 510 4.74 -26.24 -27.08
C ASP A 510 6.24 -26.00 -26.87
N SER A 511 6.92 -25.35 -27.83
CA SER A 511 8.32 -24.95 -27.75
C SER A 511 8.55 -23.51 -27.22
N GLY A 512 7.48 -22.78 -26.89
CA GLY A 512 7.56 -21.41 -26.35
C GLY A 512 7.53 -20.30 -27.40
N LYS A 513 7.17 -20.57 -28.66
CA LYS A 513 7.08 -19.53 -29.71
C LYS A 513 5.88 -18.58 -29.55
N GLY A 514 4.96 -18.86 -28.62
CA GLY A 514 3.82 -18.01 -28.32
C GLY A 514 2.49 -18.55 -28.87
N LEU A 515 1.59 -17.61 -29.18
CA LEU A 515 0.25 -17.90 -29.70
C LEU A 515 0.33 -18.34 -31.16
N VAL A 516 -0.14 -19.55 -31.46
CA VAL A 516 -0.16 -20.12 -32.82
C VAL A 516 -1.39 -19.60 -33.56
N ASP A 517 -2.58 -19.94 -33.06
CA ASP A 517 -3.87 -19.61 -33.66
C ASP A 517 -4.98 -19.40 -32.60
N TRP A 518 -6.13 -18.86 -33.00
CA TRP A 518 -7.29 -18.64 -32.14
C TRP A 518 -8.63 -18.66 -32.89
N LYS A 519 -9.72 -19.00 -32.19
CA LYS A 519 -11.06 -19.09 -32.78
C LYS A 519 -12.14 -18.70 -31.77
N GLU A 520 -13.10 -17.89 -32.20
CA GLU A 520 -14.35 -17.64 -31.47
C GLU A 520 -15.29 -18.85 -31.60
N VAL A 521 -15.89 -19.28 -30.49
CA VAL A 521 -16.56 -20.59 -30.35
C VAL A 521 -18.08 -20.48 -30.24
#